data_AF-A0A928HKQ2-F1
#
_entry.id   AF-A0A928HKQ2-F1
#
_cell.length_a   1.000
_cell.length_b   1.000
_cell.length_c   1.000
_cell.angle_alpha   90.00
_cell.angle_beta   90.00
_cell.angle_gamma   90.00
#
_symmetry.space_group_name_H-M   'P 1'
#
loop_
_entity.id
_entity.type
_entity.pdbx_description
1 polymer ?
#
loop_
_entity_poly.entity_id
_entity_poly.type
_entity_poly.pdbx_seq_one_letter_code
_entity_poly.pdbx_strand_id
1 'polypeptide(L)'
;MADISKKIPVIQTLSQALHYIKENMAVFGWFSVVNFVFLLVFWHIDGGLSNKKSVLWLFSYYYYWCVFFRVYYNKKPYFITTDVFASLIPSTKMFFLVVAMSFLLAVLPYLPLLMGFDDEYLLFLENYMYQLQQAPVSALNMMVLTAILMMFLPFILCRPFLGFIASVQGLNGSIKKAWKKSAGNYWQFIAVMVLLNLPCMAVYEADKHLNCNGYLNLVFYSVFFVYYNLVFAKIYDFFNNE
;
A
#
# COMPACT_ATOMS: atom_id res chain seq x y z
N MET A 1 18.39 30.39 1.12
CA MET A 1 19.05 29.24 0.46
C MET A 1 17.99 28.20 0.18
N ALA A 2 17.73 27.88 -1.09
CA ALA A 2 16.80 26.80 -1.43
C ALA A 2 17.43 25.48 -0.99
N ASP A 3 16.88 24.90 0.07
CA ASP A 3 17.26 23.58 0.58
C ASP A 3 17.01 22.58 -0.56
N ILE A 4 18.07 22.06 -1.18
CA ILE A 4 17.96 21.11 -2.29
C ILE A 4 17.34 19.84 -1.70
N SER A 5 16.03 19.68 -1.86
CA SER A 5 15.31 18.54 -1.31
C SER A 5 15.91 17.25 -1.86
N LYS A 6 16.41 16.36 -0.98
CA LYS A 6 16.96 15.05 -1.35
C LYS A 6 15.94 14.30 -2.23
N LYS A 7 16.33 13.95 -3.46
CA LYS A 7 15.44 13.28 -4.43
C LYS A 7 15.65 11.77 -4.41
N ILE A 8 14.58 10.98 -4.24
CA ILE A 8 14.66 9.51 -4.23
C ILE A 8 15.24 9.02 -5.57
N PRO A 9 16.38 8.31 -5.57
CA PRO A 9 16.89 7.66 -6.77
C PRO A 9 16.13 6.35 -6.98
N VAL A 10 14.99 6.43 -7.70
CA VAL A 10 14.01 5.34 -7.83
C VAL A 10 14.65 4.01 -8.24
N ILE A 11 15.42 3.99 -9.33
CA ILE A 11 16.05 2.77 -9.86
C ILE A 11 17.07 2.20 -8.87
N GLN A 12 17.89 3.07 -8.25
CA GLN A 12 18.88 2.63 -7.27
C GLN A 12 18.20 2.05 -6.02
N THR A 13 17.08 2.64 -5.58
CA THR A 13 16.31 2.14 -4.43
C THR A 13 15.77 0.74 -4.68
N LEU A 14 15.19 0.50 -5.87
CA LEU A 14 14.71 -0.82 -6.28
C LEU A 14 15.85 -1.84 -6.37
N SER A 15 16.99 -1.43 -6.93
CA SER A 15 18.19 -2.27 -7.02
C SER A 15 18.78 -2.60 -5.65
N GLN A 16 18.85 -1.64 -4.73
CA GLN A 16 19.30 -1.85 -3.35
C GLN A 16 18.40 -2.82 -2.58
N ALA A 17 17.08 -2.77 -2.82
CA ALA A 17 16.17 -3.74 -2.23
C ALA A 17 16.43 -5.16 -2.77
N LEU A 18 16.70 -5.32 -4.07
CA LEU A 18 17.08 -6.61 -4.66
C LEU A 18 18.44 -7.11 -4.16
N HIS A 19 19.42 -6.21 -4.02
CA HIS A 19 20.74 -6.53 -3.46
C HIS A 19 20.61 -7.05 -2.03
N TYR A 20 19.80 -6.38 -1.21
CA TYR A 20 19.54 -6.81 0.16
C TYR A 20 18.92 -8.21 0.21
N ILE A 21 17.99 -8.53 -0.69
CA ILE A 21 17.42 -9.87 -0.81
C ILE A 21 18.52 -10.89 -1.08
N LYS A 22 19.41 -10.60 -2.05
CA LYS A 22 20.51 -11.50 -2.41
C LYS A 22 21.44 -11.78 -1.22
N GLU A 23 21.72 -10.78 -0.40
CA GLU A 23 22.56 -10.92 0.80
C GLU A 23 21.84 -11.64 1.96
N ASN A 24 20.52 -11.50 2.05
CA ASN A 24 19.71 -11.98 3.18
C ASN A 24 18.64 -12.99 2.76
N MET A 25 18.94 -13.85 1.77
CA MET A 25 17.95 -14.75 1.15
C MET A 25 17.24 -15.65 2.15
N ALA A 26 17.92 -16.13 3.19
CA ALA A 26 17.29 -16.97 4.20
C ALA A 26 16.20 -16.21 4.98
N VAL A 27 16.50 -14.98 5.42
CA VAL A 27 15.54 -14.14 6.15
C VAL A 27 14.37 -13.76 5.24
N PHE A 28 14.67 -13.32 4.02
CA PHE A 28 13.65 -12.99 3.03
C PHE A 28 12.75 -14.19 2.70
N GLY A 29 13.33 -15.37 2.53
CA GLY A 29 12.61 -16.62 2.27
C GLY A 29 11.66 -16.97 3.41
N TRP A 30 12.12 -16.90 4.66
CA TRP A 30 11.26 -17.12 5.83
C TRP A 30 10.06 -16.18 5.88
N PHE A 31 10.28 -14.87 5.69
CA PHE A 31 9.17 -13.92 5.64
C PHE A 31 8.23 -14.20 4.46
N SER A 32 8.75 -14.55 3.29
CA SER A 32 7.92 -14.89 2.12
C SER A 32 7.06 -16.14 2.35
N VAL A 33 7.61 -17.18 3.00
CA VAL A 33 6.86 -18.39 3.37
C VAL A 33 5.78 -18.10 4.41
N VAL A 34 6.09 -17.31 5.45
CA VAL A 34 5.09 -16.92 6.44
C VAL A 34 4.00 -16.05 5.81
N ASN A 35 4.38 -15.13 4.91
CA ASN A 35 3.44 -14.33 4.14
C ASN A 35 2.53 -15.19 3.26
N PHE A 36 3.08 -16.21 2.60
CA PHE A 36 2.32 -17.19 1.83
C PHE A 36 1.25 -17.88 2.69
N VAL A 37 1.60 -18.31 3.90
CA VAL A 37 0.64 -18.89 4.86
C VAL A 37 -0.46 -17.88 5.23
N PHE A 38 -0.10 -16.62 5.50
CA PHE A 38 -1.11 -15.58 5.76
C PHE A 38 -2.05 -15.39 4.57
N LEU A 39 -1.54 -15.32 3.34
CA LEU A 39 -2.35 -15.16 2.13
C LEU A 39 -3.24 -16.38 1.88
N LEU A 40 -2.72 -17.60 2.11
CA LEU A 40 -3.52 -18.83 2.04
C LEU A 40 -4.67 -18.82 3.06
N VAL A 41 -4.38 -18.48 4.32
CA VAL A 41 -5.42 -18.40 5.36
C VAL A 41 -6.47 -17.36 4.97
N PHE A 42 -6.05 -16.20 4.46
CA PHE A 42 -6.98 -15.17 3.98
C PHE A 42 -7.85 -15.65 2.84
N TRP A 43 -7.27 -16.39 1.89
CA TRP A 43 -8.02 -16.94 0.74
C TRP A 43 -9.13 -17.90 1.16
N HIS A 44 -8.97 -18.62 2.28
CA HIS A 44 -9.99 -19.53 2.81
C HIS A 44 -11.02 -18.83 3.73
N ILE A 45 -10.92 -17.52 3.94
CA ILE A 45 -11.93 -16.76 4.69
C ILE A 45 -13.06 -16.36 3.74
N ASP A 46 -14.19 -17.08 3.83
CA ASP A 46 -15.40 -16.79 3.03
C ASP A 46 -15.83 -15.33 3.19
N GLY A 47 -15.99 -14.61 2.09
CA GLY A 47 -16.35 -13.18 2.10
C GLY A 47 -15.20 -12.22 2.42
N GLY A 48 -13.96 -12.70 2.54
CA GLY A 48 -12.75 -11.89 2.66
C GLY A 48 -12.80 -10.88 3.81
N LEU A 49 -12.56 -9.59 3.51
CA LEU A 49 -12.57 -8.50 4.49
C LEU A 49 -13.95 -8.24 5.13
N SER A 50 -15.05 -8.71 4.52
CA SER A 50 -16.40 -8.55 5.09
C SER A 50 -16.68 -9.56 6.21
N ASN A 51 -15.87 -10.61 6.32
CA ASN A 51 -16.02 -11.63 7.35
C ASN A 51 -15.46 -11.15 8.69
N LYS A 52 -16.18 -11.37 9.79
CA LYS A 52 -15.69 -11.03 11.15
C LYS A 52 -14.35 -11.70 11.49
N LYS A 53 -14.10 -12.90 10.97
CA LYS A 53 -12.82 -13.63 11.16
C LYS A 53 -11.62 -12.90 10.54
N SER A 54 -11.84 -12.08 9.52
CA SER A 54 -10.78 -11.29 8.87
C SER A 54 -10.15 -10.27 9.80
N VAL A 55 -10.85 -9.84 10.86
CA VAL A 55 -10.33 -8.91 11.86
C VAL A 55 -9.14 -9.53 12.60
N LEU A 56 -9.26 -10.79 13.03
CA LEU A 56 -8.15 -11.48 13.70
C LEU A 56 -6.96 -11.64 12.75
N TRP A 57 -7.23 -12.04 11.51
CA TRP A 57 -6.20 -12.14 10.47
C TRP A 57 -5.49 -10.79 10.26
N LEU A 58 -6.23 -9.69 10.18
CA LEU A 58 -5.68 -8.35 9.97
C LEU A 58 -4.76 -7.90 11.11
N PHE A 59 -5.15 -8.16 12.37
CA PHE A 59 -4.28 -7.86 13.52
C PHE A 59 -3.00 -8.70 13.50
N SER A 60 -3.11 -10.01 13.24
CA SER A 60 -1.94 -10.89 13.15
C SER A 60 -1.02 -10.51 11.98
N TYR A 61 -1.59 -10.13 10.84
CA TYR A 61 -0.85 -9.73 9.65
C TYR A 61 -0.17 -8.37 9.84
N TYR A 62 -0.83 -7.42 10.51
CA TYR A 62 -0.23 -6.15 10.90
C TYR A 62 0.97 -6.35 11.83
N TYR A 63 0.80 -7.21 12.84
CA TYR A 63 1.88 -7.54 13.77
C TYR A 63 3.06 -8.22 13.06
N TYR A 64 2.78 -9.12 12.12
CA TYR A 64 3.78 -9.74 11.25
C TYR A 64 4.65 -8.68 10.51
N TRP A 65 4.04 -7.65 9.93
CA TRP A 65 4.80 -6.56 9.29
C TRP A 65 5.60 -5.72 10.29
N CYS A 66 5.09 -5.51 11.50
CA CYS A 66 5.86 -4.85 12.55
C CYS A 66 7.13 -5.66 12.89
N VAL A 67 7.00 -6.97 13.07
CA VAL A 67 8.14 -7.88 13.32
C VAL A 67 9.12 -7.83 12.15
N PHE A 68 8.63 -7.86 10.90
CA PHE A 68 9.45 -7.75 9.70
C PHE A 68 10.36 -6.52 9.73
N PHE A 69 9.79 -5.33 9.94
CA PHE A 69 10.59 -4.10 9.98
C PHE A 69 11.58 -4.09 11.16
N ARG A 70 11.20 -4.62 12.33
CA ARG A 70 12.14 -4.71 13.46
C ARG A 70 13.31 -5.65 13.18
N VAL A 71 13.06 -6.77 12.51
CA VAL A 71 14.12 -7.70 12.08
C VAL A 71 15.02 -7.04 11.05
N TYR A 72 14.44 -6.40 10.02
CA TYR A 72 15.21 -5.65 9.01
C TYR A 72 16.15 -4.60 9.65
N TYR A 73 15.65 -3.84 10.64
CA TYR A 73 16.43 -2.81 11.34
C TYR A 73 17.24 -3.32 12.54
N ASN A 74 17.28 -4.63 12.79
CA ASN A 74 17.95 -5.24 13.94
C ASN A 74 17.54 -4.63 15.31
N LYS A 75 16.25 -4.25 15.47
CA LYS A 75 15.72 -3.62 16.68
C LYS A 75 15.13 -4.66 17.65
N LYS A 76 15.91 -5.01 18.68
CA LYS A 76 15.47 -5.88 19.78
C LYS A 76 14.64 -5.09 20.83
N PRO A 77 13.67 -5.72 21.52
CA PRO A 77 13.11 -7.06 21.24
C PRO A 77 12.26 -7.05 19.97
N TYR A 78 12.20 -8.18 19.25
CA TYR A 78 11.51 -8.25 17.95
C TYR A 78 9.99 -8.41 18.07
N PHE A 79 9.50 -9.07 19.14
CA PHE A 79 8.11 -9.50 19.27
C PHE A 79 7.30 -8.70 20.31
N ILE A 80 7.91 -8.15 21.37
CA ILE A 80 7.15 -7.58 22.50
C ILE A 80 7.54 -6.13 22.70
N THR A 81 6.77 -5.19 22.16
CA THR A 81 7.15 -3.77 22.22
C THR A 81 5.94 -2.84 22.33
N THR A 82 6.08 -1.83 23.18
CA THR A 82 5.24 -0.62 23.20
C THR A 82 5.24 0.09 21.84
N ASP A 83 6.28 -0.12 21.05
CA ASP A 83 6.47 0.49 19.72
C ASP A 83 5.44 -0.01 18.69
N VAL A 84 4.95 -1.26 18.81
CA VAL A 84 3.85 -1.78 17.99
C VAL A 84 2.55 -1.02 18.29
N PHE A 85 2.32 -0.65 19.55
CA PHE A 85 1.16 0.18 19.89
C PHE A 85 1.39 1.65 19.47
N ALA A 86 2.62 2.15 19.58
CA ALA A 86 2.97 3.47 19.07
C ALA A 86 2.80 3.57 17.55
N SER A 87 3.03 2.49 16.81
CA SER A 87 2.84 2.44 15.36
C SER A 87 1.37 2.39 14.93
N LEU A 88 0.44 2.08 15.85
CA LEU A 88 -0.99 2.25 15.59
C LEU A 88 -1.35 3.71 15.34
N ILE A 89 -0.68 4.68 15.96
CA ILE A 89 -1.00 6.11 15.77
C ILE A 89 -0.85 6.54 14.30
N PRO A 90 0.30 6.34 13.63
CA PRO A 90 0.41 6.64 12.20
C PRO A 90 -0.47 5.72 11.35
N SER A 91 -0.71 4.47 11.77
CA SER A 91 -1.56 3.52 11.02
C SER A 91 -3.04 3.90 11.01
N THR A 92 -3.58 4.34 12.14
CA THR A 92 -4.96 4.85 12.23
C THR A 92 -5.12 6.13 11.41
N LYS A 93 -4.11 7.00 11.38
CA LYS A 93 -4.12 8.18 10.52
C LYS A 93 -4.07 7.81 9.04
N MET A 94 -3.29 6.79 8.66
CA MET A 94 -3.31 6.22 7.29
C MET A 94 -4.71 5.75 6.93
N PHE A 95 -5.30 4.91 7.77
CA PHE A 95 -6.64 4.37 7.55
C PHE A 95 -7.67 5.49 7.41
N PHE A 96 -7.62 6.50 8.28
CA PHE A 96 -8.51 7.67 8.18
C PHE A 96 -8.33 8.43 6.85
N LEU A 97 -7.10 8.65 6.39
CA LEU A 97 -6.85 9.31 5.10
C LEU A 97 -7.38 8.48 3.91
N VAL A 98 -7.24 7.15 3.96
CA VAL A 98 -7.80 6.25 2.95
C VAL A 98 -9.32 6.35 2.94
N VAL A 99 -9.96 6.20 4.10
CA VAL A 99 -11.43 6.28 4.24
C VAL A 99 -11.95 7.64 3.80
N ALA A 100 -11.31 8.73 4.22
CA ALA A 100 -11.70 10.08 3.83
C ALA A 100 -11.59 10.27 2.31
N MET A 101 -10.51 9.80 1.68
CA MET A 101 -10.36 9.88 0.23
C MET A 101 -11.40 9.03 -0.50
N SER A 102 -11.60 7.79 -0.07
CA SER A 102 -12.62 6.90 -0.66
C SER A 102 -14.02 7.51 -0.53
N PHE A 103 -14.33 8.13 0.61
CA PHE A 103 -15.58 8.85 0.82
C PHE A 103 -15.71 10.07 -0.11
N LEU A 104 -14.66 10.90 -0.22
CA LEU A 104 -14.67 12.05 -1.14
C LEU A 104 -14.86 11.61 -2.59
N LEU A 105 -14.19 10.55 -3.03
CA LEU A 105 -14.36 9.99 -4.37
C LEU A 105 -15.78 9.43 -4.58
N ALA A 106 -16.37 8.81 -3.56
CA ALA A 106 -17.73 8.30 -3.64
C ALA A 106 -18.80 9.41 -3.68
N VAL A 107 -18.55 10.55 -3.02
CA VAL A 107 -19.47 11.70 -3.00
C VAL A 107 -19.30 12.60 -4.24
N LEU A 108 -18.15 12.55 -4.91
CA LEU A 108 -17.84 13.42 -6.05
C LEU A 108 -18.91 13.45 -7.15
N PRO A 109 -19.53 12.32 -7.57
CA PRO A 109 -20.62 12.31 -8.55
C PRO A 109 -21.91 12.99 -8.06
N TYR A 110 -22.07 13.23 -6.75
CA TYR A 110 -23.26 13.86 -6.17
C TYR A 110 -23.08 15.37 -5.94
N LEU A 111 -21.87 15.91 -6.12
CA LEU A 111 -21.60 17.33 -5.89
C LEU A 111 -22.50 18.28 -6.71
N PRO A 112 -22.81 18.04 -8.00
CA PRO A 112 -23.67 18.94 -8.75
C PRO A 112 -25.10 19.00 -8.20
N LEU A 113 -25.64 17.88 -7.68
CA LEU A 113 -26.94 17.88 -6.99
C LEU A 113 -26.91 18.75 -5.72
N LEU A 114 -25.79 18.74 -4.99
CA LEU A 114 -25.60 19.59 -3.81
C LEU A 114 -25.44 21.09 -4.18
N MET A 115 -25.10 21.40 -5.42
CA MET A 115 -24.96 22.77 -5.93
C MET A 115 -26.25 23.31 -6.58
N GLY A 116 -27.34 22.52 -6.65
CA GLY A 116 -28.63 22.92 -7.21
C GLY A 116 -28.77 22.69 -8.73
N PHE A 117 -28.00 21.77 -9.30
CA PHE A 117 -28.20 21.30 -10.67
C PHE A 117 -29.16 20.10 -10.65
N ASP A 118 -30.43 20.31 -10.99
CA ASP A 118 -31.46 19.36 -10.58
C ASP A 118 -31.89 18.41 -11.72
N ASP A 119 -32.68 18.83 -12.70
CA ASP A 119 -33.41 17.86 -13.54
C ASP A 119 -32.55 17.12 -14.59
N GLU A 120 -31.71 17.83 -15.34
CA GLU A 120 -30.87 17.20 -16.38
C GLU A 120 -29.73 16.35 -15.79
N TYR A 121 -29.21 16.76 -14.64
CA TYR A 121 -28.12 16.04 -13.98
C TYR A 121 -28.60 14.78 -13.27
N LEU A 122 -29.80 14.79 -12.68
CA LEU A 122 -30.42 13.58 -12.11
C LEU A 122 -30.58 12.50 -13.18
N LEU A 123 -31.06 12.86 -14.37
CA LEU A 123 -31.21 11.95 -15.51
C LEU A 123 -29.86 11.41 -15.99
N PHE A 124 -28.83 12.26 -16.03
CA PHE A 124 -27.46 11.82 -16.32
C PHE A 124 -26.94 10.84 -15.25
N LEU A 125 -27.13 11.15 -13.97
CA LEU A 125 -26.65 10.35 -12.85
C LEU A 125 -27.35 8.99 -12.77
N GLU A 126 -28.65 8.94 -13.02
CA GLU A 126 -29.42 7.69 -13.07
C GLU A 126 -28.93 6.78 -14.20
N ASN A 127 -28.74 7.34 -15.40
CA ASN A 127 -28.16 6.62 -16.53
C ASN A 127 -26.73 6.14 -16.25
N TYR A 128 -25.91 6.98 -15.60
CA TYR A 128 -24.55 6.62 -15.20
C TYR A 128 -24.54 5.47 -14.19
N MET A 129 -25.39 5.52 -13.16
CA MET A 129 -25.51 4.46 -12.15
C MET A 129 -26.03 3.16 -12.75
N TYR A 130 -27.01 3.23 -13.66
CA TYR A 130 -27.50 2.07 -14.40
C TYR A 130 -26.39 1.43 -15.25
N GLN A 131 -25.61 2.25 -15.96
CA GLN A 131 -24.45 1.78 -16.73
C GLN A 131 -23.38 1.16 -15.83
N LEU A 132 -23.10 1.72 -14.66
CA LEU A 132 -22.16 1.14 -13.69
C LEU A 132 -22.60 -0.24 -13.19
N GLN A 133 -23.90 -0.48 -13.03
CA GLN A 133 -24.42 -1.77 -12.61
C GLN A 133 -24.37 -2.83 -13.71
N GLN A 134 -24.46 -2.42 -14.97
CA GLN A 134 -24.48 -3.34 -16.12
C GLN A 134 -23.14 -3.50 -16.81
N ALA A 135 -22.23 -2.54 -16.67
CA ALA A 135 -20.94 -2.59 -17.33
C ALA A 135 -20.11 -3.74 -16.76
N PRO A 136 -19.66 -4.70 -17.58
CA PRO A 136 -18.61 -5.61 -17.15
C PRO A 136 -17.40 -4.76 -16.77
N VAL A 137 -16.75 -5.09 -15.66
CA VAL A 137 -15.55 -4.38 -15.20
C VAL A 137 -14.47 -4.52 -16.27
N SER A 138 -14.35 -3.50 -17.12
CA SER A 138 -13.38 -3.51 -18.21
C SER A 138 -11.99 -3.29 -17.63
N ALA A 139 -10.98 -3.95 -18.21
CA ALA A 139 -9.59 -3.76 -17.81
C ALA A 139 -9.17 -2.28 -17.88
N LEU A 140 -9.71 -1.53 -18.85
CA LEU A 140 -9.49 -0.10 -19.00
C LEU A 140 -10.04 0.70 -17.81
N ASN A 141 -11.26 0.41 -17.35
CA ASN A 141 -11.85 1.10 -16.20
C ASN A 141 -11.04 0.82 -14.91
N MET A 142 -10.57 -0.41 -14.72
CA MET A 142 -9.68 -0.78 -13.61
C MET A 142 -8.35 -0.04 -13.68
N MET A 143 -7.74 0.08 -14.87
CA MET A 143 -6.50 0.82 -15.07
C MET A 143 -6.67 2.31 -14.78
N VAL A 144 -7.74 2.93 -15.28
CA VAL A 144 -8.05 4.36 -15.03
C VAL A 144 -8.26 4.61 -13.54
N LEU A 145 -9.08 3.80 -12.88
CA LEU A 145 -9.30 3.93 -11.43
C LEU A 145 -7.99 3.75 -10.64
N THR A 146 -7.19 2.75 -11.00
CA THR A 146 -5.89 2.50 -10.36
C THR A 146 -4.94 3.69 -10.56
N ALA A 147 -4.90 4.27 -11.76
CA ALA A 147 -4.10 5.44 -12.05
C ALA A 147 -4.53 6.67 -11.21
N ILE A 148 -5.84 6.90 -11.07
CA ILE A 148 -6.38 7.97 -10.21
C ILE A 148 -5.94 7.73 -8.76
N LEU A 149 -6.11 6.51 -8.22
CA LEU A 149 -5.71 6.18 -6.86
C LEU A 149 -4.20 6.34 -6.65
N MET A 150 -3.37 6.00 -7.66
CA MET A 150 -1.92 6.20 -7.63
C MET A 150 -1.49 7.65 -7.48
N MET A 151 -2.26 8.61 -8.01
CA MET A 151 -1.96 10.04 -7.83
C MET A 151 -2.07 10.47 -6.36
N PHE A 152 -2.98 9.84 -5.60
CA PHE A 152 -3.20 10.19 -4.20
C PHE A 152 -2.37 9.34 -3.21
N LEU A 153 -1.90 8.17 -3.64
CA LEU A 153 -1.09 7.24 -2.83
C LEU A 153 0.14 7.87 -2.15
N PRO A 154 0.91 8.80 -2.76
CA PRO A 154 2.03 9.46 -2.09
C PRO A 154 1.64 10.16 -0.78
N PHE A 155 0.45 10.76 -0.74
CA PHE A 155 -0.04 11.52 0.41
C PHE A 155 -0.72 10.62 1.45
N ILE A 156 -1.54 9.69 0.98
CA ILE A 156 -2.39 8.86 1.83
C ILE A 156 -1.61 7.70 2.44
N LEU A 157 -0.69 7.10 1.68
CA LEU A 157 -0.06 5.85 2.05
C LEU A 157 1.46 6.01 2.16
N CYS A 158 2.17 6.44 1.11
CA CYS A 158 3.63 6.37 1.09
C CYS A 158 4.30 7.16 2.23
N ARG A 159 3.93 8.43 2.44
CA ARG A 159 4.55 9.27 3.47
C ARG A 159 4.14 8.87 4.89
N PRO A 160 2.85 8.61 5.16
CA PRO A 160 2.46 8.04 6.45
C PRO A 160 3.13 6.69 6.74
N PHE A 161 3.39 5.86 5.72
CA PHE A 161 4.09 4.59 5.87
C PHE A 161 5.53 4.77 6.36
N LEU A 162 6.22 5.84 5.94
CA LEU A 162 7.52 6.21 6.52
C LEU A 162 7.41 6.57 8.01
N GLY A 163 6.31 7.21 8.42
CA GLY A 163 6.00 7.48 9.83
C GLY A 163 5.76 6.18 10.61
N PHE A 164 5.07 5.22 10.01
CA PHE A 164 4.91 3.87 10.57
C PHE A 164 6.26 3.15 10.75
N ILE A 165 7.11 3.13 9.73
CA ILE A 165 8.45 2.54 9.81
C ILE A 165 9.27 3.18 10.95
N ALA A 166 9.21 4.51 11.11
CA ALA A 166 9.85 5.19 12.24
C ALA A 166 9.31 4.71 13.60
N SER A 167 7.98 4.65 13.76
CA SER A 167 7.38 4.22 15.03
C SER A 167 7.71 2.78 15.40
N VAL A 168 7.76 1.87 14.43
CA VAL A 168 8.09 0.45 14.68
C VAL A 168 9.53 0.29 15.19
N GLN A 169 10.42 1.23 14.85
CA GLN A 169 11.79 1.29 15.34
C GLN A 169 11.94 1.94 16.72
N GLY A 170 10.85 2.43 17.32
CA GLY A 170 10.89 3.21 18.58
C GLY A 170 11.25 4.69 18.37
N LEU A 171 11.25 5.18 17.14
CA LEU A 171 11.48 6.60 16.82
C LEU A 171 10.15 7.36 16.76
N ASN A 172 10.22 8.70 16.73
CA ASN A 172 9.03 9.53 16.58
C ASN A 172 8.37 9.31 15.20
N GLY A 173 7.29 8.52 15.17
CA GLY A 173 6.47 8.20 14.00
C GLY A 173 5.57 9.33 13.49
N SER A 174 5.97 10.59 13.69
CA SER A 174 5.19 11.74 13.25
C SER A 174 5.10 11.81 11.72
N ILE A 175 3.87 11.68 11.20
CA ILE A 175 3.56 11.84 9.78
C ILE A 175 3.99 13.23 9.28
N LYS A 176 3.84 14.28 10.09
CA LYS A 176 4.28 15.64 9.73
C LYS A 176 5.79 15.71 9.49
N LYS A 177 6.57 14.99 10.32
CA LYS A 177 8.03 14.90 10.15
C LYS A 177 8.39 14.14 8.88
N ALA A 178 7.74 13.00 8.63
CA ALA A 178 7.92 12.23 7.40
C ALA A 178 7.62 13.07 6.16
N TRP A 179 6.50 13.81 6.17
CA TRP A 179 6.10 14.73 5.11
C TRP A 179 7.13 15.82 4.83
N LYS A 180 7.69 16.44 5.88
CA LYS A 180 8.72 17.46 5.73
C LYS A 180 10.00 16.88 5.13
N LYS A 181 10.46 15.71 5.62
CA LYS A 181 11.67 15.04 5.11
C LYS A 181 11.54 14.61 3.66
N SER A 182 10.36 14.16 3.25
CA SER A 182 10.10 13.69 1.88
C SER A 182 9.50 14.79 0.98
N ALA A 183 9.58 16.06 1.38
CA ALA A 183 9.05 17.17 0.59
C ALA A 183 9.72 17.19 -0.81
N GLY A 184 8.98 17.60 -1.83
CA GLY A 184 9.48 17.65 -3.21
C GLY A 184 9.58 16.31 -3.94
N ASN A 185 9.27 15.16 -3.33
CA ASN A 185 9.43 13.82 -3.92
C ASN A 185 8.15 13.21 -4.52
N TYR A 186 7.15 14.03 -4.85
CA TYR A 186 5.84 13.53 -5.32
C TYR A 186 5.95 12.58 -6.53
N TRP A 187 6.61 13.03 -7.60
CA TRP A 187 6.79 12.24 -8.81
C TRP A 187 7.64 11.00 -8.60
N GLN A 188 8.61 11.05 -7.70
CA GLN A 188 9.43 9.90 -7.33
C GLN A 188 8.59 8.82 -6.63
N PHE A 189 7.70 9.21 -5.71
CA PHE A 189 6.77 8.26 -5.10
C PHE A 189 5.81 7.65 -6.12
N ILE A 190 5.27 8.45 -7.06
CA ILE A 190 4.45 7.92 -8.15
C ILE A 190 5.25 6.90 -8.98
N ALA A 191 6.47 7.25 -9.39
CA ALA A 191 7.31 6.36 -10.18
C ALA A 191 7.58 5.03 -9.46
N VAL A 192 7.91 5.07 -8.16
CA VAL A 192 8.04 3.85 -7.34
C VAL A 192 6.75 3.04 -7.35
N MET A 193 5.61 3.69 -7.12
CA MET A 193 4.31 3.01 -7.05
C MET A 193 3.92 2.38 -8.39
N VAL A 194 4.13 3.06 -9.51
CA VAL A 194 3.89 2.53 -10.85
C VAL A 194 4.77 1.30 -11.09
N LEU A 195 6.07 1.42 -10.84
CA LEU A 195 7.02 0.31 -11.03
C LEU A 195 6.71 -0.90 -10.14
N LEU A 196 6.20 -0.68 -8.92
CA LEU A 196 5.78 -1.76 -8.04
C LEU A 196 4.42 -2.37 -8.43
N ASN A 197 3.54 -1.64 -9.14
CA ASN A 197 2.25 -2.18 -9.54
C ASN A 197 2.26 -2.87 -10.91
N LEU A 198 3.18 -2.51 -11.82
CA LEU A 198 3.28 -3.12 -13.14
C LEU A 198 3.43 -4.67 -13.07
N PRO A 199 4.32 -5.23 -12.22
CA PRO A 199 4.40 -6.69 -12.05
C PRO A 199 3.09 -7.31 -11.54
N CYS A 200 2.39 -6.63 -10.62
CA CYS A 200 1.11 -7.10 -10.08
C CYS A 200 0.04 -7.20 -11.17
N MET A 201 -0.04 -6.20 -12.06
CA MET A 201 -0.97 -6.22 -13.20
C MET A 201 -0.62 -7.33 -14.19
N ALA A 202 0.68 -7.49 -14.50
CA ALA A 202 1.14 -8.53 -15.41
C ALA A 202 0.82 -9.94 -14.88
N VAL A 203 1.03 -10.19 -13.59
CA VAL A 203 0.73 -11.49 -12.98
C VAL A 203 -0.78 -11.74 -12.92
N TYR A 204 -1.58 -10.71 -12.62
CA TYR A 204 -3.03 -10.82 -12.61
C TYR A 204 -3.59 -11.25 -13.98
N GLU A 205 -3.15 -10.60 -15.06
CA GLU A 205 -3.55 -11.00 -16.42
C GLU A 205 -3.00 -12.38 -16.80
N ALA A 206 -1.76 -12.71 -16.41
CA ALA A 206 -1.19 -14.03 -16.65
C ALA A 206 -1.97 -15.16 -15.94
N ASP A 207 -2.37 -14.96 -14.68
CA ASP A 207 -3.17 -15.92 -13.91
C ASP A 207 -4.52 -16.19 -14.60
N LYS A 208 -5.16 -15.12 -15.11
CA LYS A 208 -6.41 -15.20 -15.86
C LYS A 208 -6.23 -15.92 -17.20
N HIS A 209 -5.18 -15.61 -17.96
CA HIS A 209 -4.89 -16.25 -19.24
C HIS A 209 -4.51 -17.73 -19.10
N LEU A 210 -3.81 -18.10 -18.02
CA LEU A 210 -3.38 -19.46 -17.73
C LEU A 210 -4.43 -20.29 -16.96
N ASN A 211 -5.57 -19.68 -16.60
CA ASN A 211 -6.62 -20.27 -15.78
C ASN A 211 -6.08 -20.87 -14.46
N CYS A 212 -5.15 -20.15 -13.82
CA CYS A 212 -4.52 -20.57 -12.57
C CYS A 212 -5.41 -20.32 -11.34
N ASN A 213 -6.66 -19.89 -11.49
CA ASN A 213 -7.63 -19.70 -10.40
C ASN A 213 -7.10 -18.91 -9.18
N GLY A 214 -6.19 -17.95 -9.38
CA GLY A 214 -5.58 -17.16 -8.31
C GLY A 214 -4.33 -17.78 -7.66
N TYR A 215 -3.96 -19.02 -7.98
CA TYR A 215 -2.77 -19.66 -7.40
C TYR A 215 -1.48 -18.94 -7.81
N LEU A 216 -1.38 -18.45 -9.06
CA LEU A 216 -0.19 -17.73 -9.52
C LEU A 216 -0.08 -16.39 -8.79
N ASN A 217 -1.19 -15.67 -8.66
CA ASN A 217 -1.29 -14.45 -7.87
C ASN A 217 -0.85 -14.67 -6.43
N LEU A 218 -1.31 -15.74 -5.80
CA LEU A 218 -0.98 -16.03 -4.40
C LEU A 218 0.51 -16.30 -4.20
N VAL A 219 1.12 -17.14 -5.04
CA VAL A 219 2.56 -17.42 -4.98
C VAL A 219 3.36 -16.15 -5.23
N PHE A 220 3.00 -15.37 -6.26
CA PHE A 220 3.69 -14.13 -6.59
C PHE A 220 3.59 -13.10 -5.47
N TYR A 221 2.39 -12.80 -4.97
CA TYR A 221 2.19 -11.81 -3.91
C TYR A 221 2.85 -12.20 -2.59
N SER A 222 3.01 -13.50 -2.32
CA SER A 222 3.72 -13.97 -1.13
C SER A 222 5.17 -13.49 -1.06
N VAL A 223 5.85 -13.47 -2.20
CA VAL A 223 7.23 -12.98 -2.32
C VAL A 223 7.25 -11.47 -2.56
N PHE A 224 6.37 -11.00 -3.44
CA PHE A 224 6.38 -9.63 -3.92
C PHE A 224 6.04 -8.62 -2.82
N PHE A 225 5.13 -8.93 -1.89
CA PHE A 225 4.84 -8.02 -0.78
C PHE A 225 6.01 -7.85 0.20
N VAL A 226 6.85 -8.87 0.36
CA VAL A 226 8.08 -8.72 1.16
C VAL A 226 9.06 -7.78 0.44
N TYR A 227 9.23 -7.95 -0.87
CA TYR A 227 10.03 -7.02 -1.69
C TYR A 227 9.49 -5.59 -1.65
N TYR A 228 8.17 -5.43 -1.77
CA TYR A 228 7.50 -4.13 -1.68
C TYR A 228 7.83 -3.42 -0.36
N ASN A 229 7.73 -4.13 0.76
CA ASN A 229 8.06 -3.58 2.08
C ASN A 229 9.56 -3.23 2.21
N LEU A 230 10.45 -4.03 1.62
CA LEU A 230 11.89 -3.71 1.55
C LEU A 230 12.17 -2.43 0.78
N VAL A 231 11.48 -2.19 -0.34
CA VAL A 231 11.63 -0.95 -1.10
C VAL A 231 11.28 0.26 -0.24
N PHE A 232 10.20 0.20 0.52
CA PHE A 232 9.85 1.27 1.45
C PHE A 232 10.82 1.41 2.62
N ALA A 233 11.41 0.31 3.11
CA ALA A 233 12.50 0.38 4.07
C ALA A 233 13.70 1.15 3.49
N LYS A 234 14.10 0.87 2.23
CA LYS A 234 15.18 1.60 1.55
C LYS A 234 14.84 3.08 1.32
N ILE A 235 13.59 3.41 1.00
CA ILE A 235 13.15 4.81 0.91
C ILE A 235 13.25 5.49 2.28
N TYR A 236 12.85 4.80 3.35
CA TYR A 236 12.99 5.31 4.71
C TYR A 236 14.46 5.56 5.04
N ASP A 237 15.35 4.61 4.75
CA ASP A 237 16.79 4.70 4.97
C ASP A 237 17.37 5.90 4.22
N PHE A 238 16.95 6.11 2.97
CA PHE A 238 17.39 7.26 2.16
C PHE A 238 17.10 8.62 2.82
N PHE A 239 15.97 8.77 3.52
CA PHE A 239 15.60 10.03 4.19
C PHE A 239 16.07 10.15 5.65
N ASN A 240 16.53 9.05 6.26
CA ASN A 240 16.87 9.01 7.68
C ASN A 240 18.30 8.62 7.99
N ASN A 241 19.04 8.06 7.04
CA ASN A 241 20.50 7.92 7.12
C ASN A 241 21.12 9.22 6.55
N GLU A 242 21.64 10.03 7.46
CA GLU A 242 22.77 10.94 7.23
C GLU A 242 24.05 10.21 7.62
#